data_AF-A0A7W8VL19-F1
#
_entry.id   AF-A0A7W8VL19-F1
#
_cell.length_a   1.000
_cell.length_b   1.000
_cell.length_c   1.000
_cell.angle_alpha   90.00
_cell.angle_beta   90.00
_cell.angle_gamma   90.00
#
_symmetry.space_group_name_H-M   'P 1'
#
loop_
_entity.id
_entity.type
_entity.pdbx_description
1 polymer ?
#
loop_
_entity_poly.entity_id
_entity_poly.type
_entity_poly.pdbx_seq_one_letter_code
_entity_poly.pdbx_strand_id
1 'polypeptide(L)'
;MKLLVYVPLLTPRIKYVFSFIFNDILKTEIGFSVNIREFVQSELPKFCYAAQPIGGELFFKSTGLLLEHKIAEQEIKTTTFGDAKVPFAVQKSALPFDVFAATFYFLSRYEEYLAAGNQKSMPYPAESSLQYHLGLLELPVIDGWALILKNMLLKQFPSLSFNKKQFLFQPLYSAYPPAKNSRRNVFANAVDYLRSFVQNETSKHTEKLTAIRQAITGLQAHNPAESSALLIPSPDHRHYFDTAMLMPKSYLKQTKSNSGNDYSMYYKNQPGFRAGTCSPFAWYDLQLDKKTRLIVHPVATTDMALLHNKSTETLLLQLNELLDHVKLVNGHFYFLSLCNDIRPQ
;
A
#
# COMPACT_ATOMS: atom_id res chain seq x y z
N MET A 1 -22.00 11.94 11.85
CA MET A 1 -21.05 11.05 12.55
C MET A 1 -21.73 9.75 12.88
N LYS A 2 -21.18 8.61 12.45
CA LYS A 2 -21.76 7.27 12.68
C LYS A 2 -21.05 6.47 13.77
N LEU A 3 -19.79 6.80 14.06
CA LEU A 3 -18.91 6.10 15.00
C LEU A 3 -18.13 7.11 15.83
N LEU A 4 -18.10 6.93 17.15
CA LEU A 4 -17.35 7.78 18.08
C LEU A 4 -16.13 7.03 18.65
N VAL A 5 -14.98 7.68 18.67
CA VAL A 5 -13.76 7.12 19.27
C VAL A 5 -13.28 7.99 20.41
N TYR A 6 -13.07 7.38 21.58
CA TYR A 6 -12.30 8.04 22.61
C TYR A 6 -10.81 7.92 22.33
N VAL A 7 -10.11 9.05 22.41
CA VAL A 7 -8.65 9.10 22.47
C VAL A 7 -8.22 10.08 23.57
N PRO A 8 -7.22 9.77 24.40
CA PRO A 8 -6.80 10.65 25.50
C PRO A 8 -6.17 11.95 24.99
N LEU A 9 -5.55 11.90 23.80
CA LEU A 9 -4.99 13.04 23.11
C LEU A 9 -5.24 12.85 21.61
N LEU A 10 -5.86 13.84 20.97
CA LEU A 10 -6.17 13.79 19.55
C LEU A 10 -5.04 14.44 18.72
N THR A 11 -4.17 13.60 18.16
CA THR A 11 -3.03 14.05 17.33
C THR A 11 -3.34 14.04 15.83
N PRO A 12 -2.54 14.72 14.99
CA PRO A 12 -2.64 14.62 13.54
C PRO A 12 -2.49 13.18 13.00
N ARG A 13 -1.61 12.37 13.62
CA ARG A 13 -1.40 10.96 13.28
C ARG A 13 -2.64 10.11 13.53
N ILE A 14 -3.30 10.28 14.68
CA ILE A 14 -4.57 9.62 15.00
C ILE A 14 -5.64 10.03 13.98
N LYS A 15 -5.86 11.34 13.78
CA LYS A 15 -6.85 11.82 12.80
C LYS A 15 -6.61 11.22 11.42
N TYR A 16 -5.35 11.16 10.98
CA TYR A 16 -4.97 10.63 9.68
C TYR A 16 -5.31 9.14 9.54
N VAL A 17 -4.81 8.29 10.44
CA VAL A 17 -4.94 6.83 10.36
C VAL A 17 -6.40 6.40 10.50
N PHE A 18 -7.12 6.99 11.46
CA PHE A 18 -8.52 6.66 11.68
C PHE A 18 -9.39 7.15 10.52
N SER A 19 -9.10 8.34 9.95
CA SER A 19 -9.80 8.77 8.73
C SER A 19 -9.56 7.80 7.58
N PHE A 20 -8.32 7.34 7.40
CA PHE A 20 -8.00 6.40 6.33
C PHE A 20 -8.76 5.07 6.49
N ILE A 21 -8.69 4.45 7.66
CA ILE A 21 -9.39 3.18 7.90
C ILE A 21 -10.91 3.37 7.79
N PHE A 22 -11.49 4.35 8.49
CA PHE A 22 -12.94 4.43 8.61
C PHE A 22 -13.60 5.16 7.44
N ASN A 23 -13.08 6.33 7.03
CA ASN A 23 -13.68 7.10 5.96
C ASN A 23 -13.26 6.55 4.58
N ASP A 24 -11.97 6.27 4.39
CA ASP A 24 -11.45 5.91 3.06
C ASP A 24 -11.62 4.42 2.77
N ILE A 25 -11.31 3.54 3.74
CA ILE A 25 -11.46 2.09 3.58
C ILE A 25 -12.90 1.62 3.84
N LEU A 26 -13.45 1.92 5.00
CA LEU A 26 -14.75 1.38 5.43
C LEU A 26 -15.95 2.24 5.04
N LYS A 27 -15.72 3.43 4.46
CA LYS A 27 -16.75 4.37 4.04
C LYS A 27 -17.80 4.65 5.15
N THR A 28 -17.32 4.90 6.36
CA THR A 28 -18.13 5.27 7.54
C THR A 28 -17.56 6.51 8.21
N GLU A 29 -18.43 7.41 8.65
CA GLU A 29 -18.02 8.64 9.32
C GLU A 29 -17.61 8.39 10.76
N ILE A 30 -16.36 8.74 11.07
CA ILE A 30 -15.81 8.73 12.42
C ILE A 30 -15.73 10.14 13.01
N GLY A 31 -15.88 10.24 14.33
CA GLY A 31 -15.35 11.39 15.06
C GLY A 31 -14.77 10.98 16.40
N PHE A 32 -14.26 11.98 17.12
CA PHE A 32 -13.35 11.80 18.24
C PHE A 32 -13.86 12.55 19.46
N SER A 33 -13.67 11.95 20.63
CA SER A 33 -13.81 12.64 21.91
C SER A 33 -12.54 12.46 22.73
N VAL A 34 -12.13 13.54 23.39
CA VAL A 34 -11.06 13.53 24.41
C VAL A 34 -11.63 13.62 25.83
N ASN A 35 -12.94 13.81 25.96
CA ASN A 35 -13.65 13.94 27.23
C ASN A 35 -14.33 12.62 27.57
N ILE A 36 -13.86 11.99 28.66
CA ILE A 36 -14.39 10.70 29.12
C ILE A 36 -15.89 10.78 29.43
N ARG A 37 -16.38 11.88 30.03
CA ARG A 37 -17.80 12.02 30.39
C ARG A 37 -18.69 12.05 29.15
N GLU A 38 -18.31 12.87 28.16
CA GLU A 38 -19.02 12.95 26.87
C GLU A 38 -19.01 11.60 26.14
N PHE A 39 -17.86 10.91 26.14
CA PHE A 39 -17.75 9.60 25.53
C PHE A 39 -18.65 8.57 26.21
N VAL A 40 -18.64 8.49 27.54
CA VAL A 40 -19.45 7.53 28.31
C VAL A 40 -20.94 7.80 28.13
N GLN A 41 -21.36 9.07 28.12
CA GLN A 41 -22.76 9.48 27.93
C GLN A 41 -23.28 9.31 26.50
N SER A 42 -22.41 9.14 25.51
CA SER A 42 -22.82 9.00 24.11
C SER A 42 -23.53 7.67 23.83
N GLU A 43 -24.69 7.73 23.17
CA GLU A 43 -25.46 6.58 22.67
C GLU A 43 -24.93 6.05 21.31
N LEU A 44 -23.97 6.75 20.69
CA LEU A 44 -23.44 6.34 19.39
C LEU A 44 -22.64 5.03 19.51
N PRO A 45 -22.58 4.20 18.44
CA PRO A 45 -21.56 3.17 18.31
C PRO A 45 -20.19 3.76 18.63
N LYS A 46 -19.46 3.15 19.56
CA LYS A 46 -18.26 3.76 20.12
C LYS A 46 -17.21 2.75 20.57
N PHE A 47 -15.94 3.14 20.51
CA PHE A 47 -14.84 2.34 21.02
C PHE A 47 -13.72 3.23 21.56
N CYS A 48 -12.82 2.63 22.34
CA CYS A 48 -11.73 3.33 23.01
C CYS A 48 -10.39 2.97 22.36
N TYR A 49 -9.56 3.99 22.08
CA TYR A 49 -8.15 3.81 21.73
C TYR A 49 -7.27 4.59 22.71
N ALA A 50 -6.63 3.88 23.64
CA ALA A 50 -5.86 4.47 24.74
C ALA A 50 -4.85 3.48 25.33
N ALA A 51 -4.02 3.91 26.28
CA ALA A 51 -3.09 3.02 26.99
C ALA A 51 -3.81 2.02 27.92
N GLN A 52 -4.98 2.40 28.44
CA GLN A 52 -5.84 1.63 29.34
C GLN A 52 -7.31 1.78 28.92
N PRO A 53 -8.16 0.77 29.16
CA PRO A 53 -9.60 0.87 28.91
C PRO A 53 -10.26 1.88 29.86
N ILE A 54 -11.34 2.51 29.39
CA ILE A 54 -12.19 3.36 30.23
C ILE A 54 -13.23 2.51 30.98
N GLY A 55 -13.83 1.56 30.28
CA GLY A 55 -14.92 0.72 30.80
C GLY A 55 -15.02 -0.59 30.02
N GLY A 56 -16.26 -1.09 29.85
CA GLY A 56 -16.57 -2.33 29.15
C GLY A 56 -16.70 -2.20 27.64
N GLU A 57 -16.40 -1.03 27.06
CA GLU A 57 -16.46 -0.82 25.62
C GLU A 57 -15.38 -1.59 24.86
N LEU A 58 -15.57 -1.74 23.56
CA LEU A 58 -14.54 -2.25 22.68
C LEU A 58 -13.27 -1.39 22.82
N PHE A 59 -12.15 -2.02 23.17
CA PHE A 59 -10.92 -1.33 23.54
C PHE A 59 -9.73 -1.79 22.68
N PHE A 60 -9.02 -0.83 22.09
CA PHE A 60 -7.78 -1.05 21.36
C PHE A 60 -6.64 -0.35 22.10
N LYS A 61 -5.63 -1.11 22.48
CA LYS A 61 -4.50 -0.57 23.23
C LYS A 61 -3.54 0.19 22.32
N SER A 62 -3.20 1.41 22.73
CA SER A 62 -2.18 2.22 22.07
C SER A 62 -0.77 1.86 22.55
N THR A 63 0.16 1.73 21.60
CA THR A 63 1.60 1.60 21.82
C THR A 63 2.32 2.94 21.95
N GLY A 64 1.64 4.06 21.69
CA GLY A 64 2.19 5.42 21.84
C GLY A 64 2.71 6.05 20.56
N LEU A 65 3.01 5.28 19.49
CA LEU A 65 3.56 5.83 18.23
C LEU A 65 2.73 6.98 17.64
N LEU A 66 1.39 6.89 17.75
CA LEU A 66 0.49 7.93 17.23
C LEU A 66 0.44 9.19 18.10
N LEU A 67 1.01 9.15 19.30
CA LEU A 67 1.12 10.28 20.23
C LEU A 67 2.47 11.01 20.11
N GLU A 68 3.43 10.41 19.43
CA GLU A 68 4.75 10.99 19.23
C GLU A 68 4.74 12.10 18.17
N HIS A 69 5.67 13.04 18.30
CA HIS A 69 5.95 14.06 17.28
C HIS A 69 7.34 13.91 16.65
N LYS A 70 8.27 13.24 17.33
CA LYS A 70 9.61 13.00 16.81
C LYS A 70 9.60 11.78 15.88
N ILE A 71 10.56 11.76 14.97
CA ILE A 71 10.89 10.59 14.17
C ILE A 71 12.11 9.95 14.83
N ALA A 72 11.96 8.73 15.34
CA ALA A 72 12.99 8.01 16.06
C ALA A 72 12.81 6.50 15.84
N GLU A 73 13.90 5.74 16.02
CA GLU A 73 13.82 4.28 15.97
C GLU A 73 12.77 3.74 16.95
N GLN A 74 12.04 2.73 16.51
CA GLN A 74 10.92 2.14 17.23
C GLN A 74 11.27 0.72 17.66
N GLU A 75 11.07 0.41 18.94
CA GLU A 75 11.18 -0.96 19.44
C GLU A 75 9.91 -1.77 19.11
N ILE A 76 9.82 -2.26 17.88
CA ILE A 76 8.62 -2.94 17.38
C ILE A 76 8.60 -4.39 17.84
N LYS A 77 7.79 -4.66 18.87
CA LYS A 77 7.47 -6.04 19.29
C LYS A 77 6.47 -6.67 18.33
N THR A 78 6.61 -7.96 18.07
CA THR A 78 5.73 -8.72 17.16
C THR A 78 4.93 -9.78 17.89
N THR A 79 3.76 -10.12 17.36
CA THR A 79 2.92 -11.25 17.81
C THR A 79 2.35 -12.01 16.62
N THR A 80 1.73 -13.15 16.86
CA THR A 80 0.91 -13.84 15.86
C THR A 80 -0.53 -13.34 15.90
N PHE A 81 -1.17 -13.31 14.73
CA PHE A 81 -2.58 -13.03 14.56
C PHE A 81 -3.12 -13.86 13.38
N GLY A 82 -3.86 -14.92 13.70
CA GLY A 82 -4.10 -16.00 12.74
C GLY A 82 -2.77 -16.63 12.34
N ASP A 83 -2.58 -16.82 11.04
CA ASP A 83 -1.34 -17.35 10.46
C ASP A 83 -0.28 -16.28 10.17
N ALA A 84 -0.61 -14.99 10.38
CA ALA A 84 0.27 -13.88 10.09
C ALA A 84 1.05 -13.41 11.33
N LYS A 85 2.26 -12.90 11.09
CA LYS A 85 3.04 -12.18 12.11
C LYS A 85 2.79 -10.67 11.97
N VAL A 86 2.41 -10.01 13.06
CA VAL A 86 2.01 -8.60 13.06
C VAL A 86 2.87 -7.76 14.02
N PRO A 87 3.15 -6.49 13.68
CA PRO A 87 3.98 -5.60 14.51
C PRO A 87 3.16 -4.91 15.60
N PHE A 88 3.82 -4.21 16.52
CA PHE A 88 3.22 -3.44 17.62
C PHE A 88 2.37 -4.31 18.57
N ALA A 89 2.93 -5.45 19.02
CA ALA A 89 2.26 -6.36 19.94
C ALA A 89 1.80 -5.67 21.24
N VAL A 90 0.57 -5.97 21.67
CA VAL A 90 -0.05 -5.47 22.91
C VAL A 90 -0.80 -6.59 23.63
N GLN A 91 -1.04 -6.40 24.92
CA GLN A 91 -1.87 -7.30 25.74
C GLN A 91 -3.12 -6.58 26.22
N LYS A 92 -4.16 -7.34 26.58
CA LYS A 92 -5.43 -6.83 27.13
C LYS A 92 -6.09 -5.80 26.20
N SER A 93 -6.19 -6.14 24.92
CA SER A 93 -6.73 -5.33 23.83
C SER A 93 -7.60 -6.23 22.95
N ALA A 94 -8.55 -5.64 22.22
CA ALA A 94 -9.45 -6.38 21.34
C ALA A 94 -8.70 -7.08 20.18
N LEU A 95 -7.53 -6.57 19.80
CA LEU A 95 -6.55 -7.22 18.93
C LEU A 95 -5.23 -7.41 19.69
N PRO A 96 -4.43 -8.45 19.36
CA PRO A 96 -3.16 -8.71 20.03
C PRO A 96 -2.05 -7.72 19.63
N PHE A 97 -2.35 -6.75 18.79
CA PHE A 97 -1.44 -5.71 18.33
C PHE A 97 -2.16 -4.37 18.15
N ASP A 98 -1.40 -3.29 18.19
CA ASP A 98 -1.90 -1.94 17.88
C ASP A 98 -1.99 -1.77 16.36
N VAL A 99 -3.15 -2.15 15.84
CA VAL A 99 -3.48 -2.06 14.41
C VAL A 99 -3.36 -0.64 13.85
N PHE A 100 -3.61 0.38 14.66
CA PHE A 100 -3.56 1.78 14.22
C PHE A 100 -2.11 2.28 14.13
N ALA A 101 -1.25 1.92 15.09
CA ALA A 101 0.19 2.17 14.99
C ALA A 101 0.83 1.41 13.82
N ALA A 102 0.48 0.13 13.63
CA ALA A 102 0.95 -0.67 12.51
C ALA A 102 0.57 -0.05 11.15
N THR A 103 -0.69 0.37 11.02
CA THR A 103 -1.20 1.07 9.82
C THR A 103 -0.41 2.35 9.57
N PHE A 104 -0.20 3.19 10.58
CA PHE A 104 0.56 4.42 10.43
C PHE A 104 1.99 4.19 9.97
N TYR A 105 2.68 3.22 10.59
CA TYR A 105 4.06 2.89 10.30
C TYR A 105 4.22 2.49 8.82
N PHE A 106 3.30 1.69 8.29
CA PHE A 106 3.30 1.26 6.89
C PHE A 106 2.91 2.39 5.92
N LEU A 107 1.82 3.12 6.17
CA LEU A 107 1.36 4.19 5.28
C LEU A 107 2.35 5.35 5.16
N SER A 108 2.94 5.75 6.28
CA SER A 108 3.92 6.85 6.30
C SER A 108 5.29 6.43 5.78
N ARG A 109 5.50 5.12 5.54
CA ARG A 109 6.81 4.53 5.25
C ARG A 109 7.85 4.97 6.30
N TYR A 110 7.46 4.89 7.57
CA TYR A 110 8.21 5.44 8.71
C TYR A 110 9.68 5.02 8.71
N GLU A 111 9.94 3.73 8.43
CA GLU A 111 11.29 3.15 8.31
C GLU A 111 12.19 3.86 7.28
N GLU A 112 11.63 4.38 6.20
CA GLU A 112 12.43 5.03 5.14
C GLU A 112 12.94 6.41 5.58
N TYR A 113 12.31 7.05 6.58
CA TYR A 113 12.81 8.29 7.16
C TYR A 113 14.03 8.06 8.06
N LEU A 114 14.17 6.85 8.61
CA LEU A 114 15.28 6.46 9.48
C LEU A 114 16.49 5.94 8.69
N ALA A 115 16.34 5.71 7.37
CA ALA A 115 17.42 5.23 6.51
C ALA A 115 18.65 6.14 6.63
N ALA A 116 19.83 5.54 6.84
CA ALA A 116 21.09 6.25 7.06
C ALA A 116 22.07 6.07 5.89
N GLY A 117 23.10 6.93 5.83
CA GLY A 117 24.21 6.82 4.87
C GLY A 117 23.78 6.75 3.41
N ASN A 118 24.39 5.82 2.66
CA ASN A 118 24.17 5.63 1.22
C ASN A 118 22.71 5.24 0.88
N GLN A 119 21.96 4.68 1.83
CA GLN A 119 20.58 4.28 1.61
C GLN A 119 19.66 5.48 1.33
N LYS A 120 20.01 6.70 1.75
CA LYS A 120 19.26 7.93 1.45
C LYS A 120 19.29 8.37 -0.01
N SER A 121 20.14 7.76 -0.82
CA SER A 121 20.34 8.08 -2.24
C SER A 121 19.91 6.93 -3.17
N MET A 122 19.38 5.84 -2.61
CA MET A 122 18.96 4.65 -3.34
C MET A 122 17.51 4.30 -2.99
N PRO A 123 16.73 3.72 -3.91
CA PRO A 123 15.40 3.21 -3.59
C PRO A 123 15.46 2.22 -2.41
N TYR A 124 14.47 2.30 -1.52
CA TYR A 124 14.41 1.43 -0.33
C TYR A 124 14.11 -0.03 -0.74
N PRO A 125 14.99 -1.00 -0.43
CA PRO A 125 14.79 -2.40 -0.78
C PRO A 125 13.60 -3.00 -0.04
N ALA A 126 12.90 -3.94 -0.69
CA ALA A 126 11.79 -4.65 -0.08
C ALA A 126 12.28 -5.45 1.13
N GLU A 127 13.43 -6.10 0.99
CA GLU A 127 14.09 -6.97 1.96
C GLU A 127 14.52 -6.24 3.24
N SER A 128 14.61 -4.92 3.19
CA SER A 128 14.89 -4.07 4.36
C SER A 128 13.61 -3.57 5.05
N SER A 129 12.43 -3.87 4.50
CA SER A 129 11.16 -3.41 5.06
C SER A 129 10.66 -4.36 6.14
N LEU A 130 10.03 -3.79 7.17
CA LEU A 130 9.37 -4.58 8.19
C LEU A 130 8.31 -5.51 7.60
N GLN A 131 7.58 -5.07 6.57
CA GLN A 131 6.55 -5.88 5.91
C GLN A 131 7.15 -7.13 5.25
N TYR A 132 8.34 -7.04 4.66
CA TYR A 132 9.04 -8.21 4.11
C TYR A 132 9.41 -9.21 5.20
N HIS A 133 10.02 -8.74 6.29
CA HIS A 133 10.40 -9.60 7.42
C HIS A 133 9.21 -10.27 8.12
N LEU A 134 8.02 -9.70 7.97
CA LEU A 134 6.77 -10.24 8.51
C LEU A 134 5.99 -11.10 7.50
N GLY A 135 6.44 -11.20 6.25
CA GLY A 135 5.72 -11.93 5.20
C GLY A 135 4.40 -11.27 4.78
N LEU A 136 4.29 -9.95 4.89
CA LEU A 136 3.04 -9.20 4.68
C LEU A 136 2.94 -8.52 3.31
N LEU A 137 3.99 -8.55 2.49
CA LEU A 137 4.04 -7.78 1.24
C LEU A 137 2.99 -8.17 0.21
N GLU A 138 2.63 -9.44 0.13
CA GLU A 138 1.72 -9.93 -0.93
C GLU A 138 0.24 -9.71 -0.59
N LEU A 139 -0.05 -9.09 0.55
CA LEU A 139 -1.39 -8.84 1.06
C LEU A 139 -1.63 -7.33 1.22
N PRO A 140 -2.81 -6.81 0.87
CA PRO A 140 -3.24 -5.47 1.27
C PRO A 140 -3.66 -5.51 2.76
N VAL A 141 -2.68 -5.74 3.63
CA VAL A 141 -2.90 -6.08 5.05
C VAL A 141 -3.71 -5.04 5.81
N ILE A 142 -3.55 -3.76 5.51
CA ILE A 142 -4.32 -2.69 6.14
C ILE A 142 -5.80 -2.76 5.74
N ASP A 143 -6.10 -3.02 4.47
CA ASP A 143 -7.48 -3.22 4.01
C ASP A 143 -8.10 -4.46 4.67
N GLY A 144 -7.33 -5.55 4.80
CA GLY A 144 -7.73 -6.74 5.54
C GLY A 144 -8.02 -6.45 7.02
N TRP A 145 -7.14 -5.72 7.70
CA TRP A 145 -7.35 -5.29 9.08
C TRP A 145 -8.57 -4.39 9.23
N ALA A 146 -8.84 -3.51 8.28
CA ALA A 146 -10.05 -2.69 8.27
C ALA A 146 -11.32 -3.55 8.20
N LEU A 147 -11.36 -4.60 7.37
CA LEU A 147 -12.49 -5.54 7.34
C LEU A 147 -12.69 -6.28 8.67
N ILE A 148 -11.60 -6.65 9.33
CA ILE A 148 -11.65 -7.26 10.67
C ILE A 148 -12.25 -6.28 11.68
N LEU A 149 -11.78 -5.03 11.68
CA LEU A 149 -12.34 -3.97 12.52
C LEU A 149 -13.83 -3.76 12.25
N LYS A 150 -14.24 -3.73 10.97
CA LYS A 150 -15.66 -3.67 10.59
C LYS A 150 -16.47 -4.81 11.19
N ASN A 151 -15.99 -6.04 11.10
CA ASN A 151 -16.70 -7.21 11.64
C ASN A 151 -16.80 -7.19 13.17
N MET A 152 -15.73 -6.77 13.85
CA MET A 152 -15.74 -6.57 15.30
C MET A 152 -16.75 -5.50 15.72
N LEU A 153 -16.81 -4.38 14.99
CA LEU A 153 -17.77 -3.31 15.24
C LEU A 153 -19.21 -3.75 14.95
N LEU A 154 -19.48 -4.48 13.87
CA LEU A 154 -20.82 -5.00 13.57
C LEU A 154 -21.30 -6.02 14.60
N LYS A 155 -20.39 -6.82 15.15
CA LYS A 155 -20.69 -7.76 16.24
C LYS A 155 -21.14 -7.03 17.50
N GLN A 156 -20.49 -5.92 17.85
CA GLN A 156 -20.82 -5.12 19.03
C GLN A 156 -22.00 -4.16 18.79
N PHE A 157 -22.12 -3.62 17.58
CA PHE A 157 -23.08 -2.61 17.18
C PHE A 157 -23.78 -3.01 15.87
N PRO A 158 -24.79 -3.91 15.93
CA PRO A 158 -25.46 -4.43 14.73
C PRO A 158 -26.17 -3.36 13.87
N SER A 159 -26.50 -2.21 14.45
CA SER A 159 -27.12 -1.07 13.76
C SER A 159 -26.11 -0.20 12.98
N LEU A 160 -24.81 -0.39 13.17
CA LEU A 160 -23.78 0.38 12.48
C LEU A 160 -23.77 0.03 10.98
N SER A 161 -23.80 1.05 10.12
CA SER A 161 -23.79 0.88 8.67
C SER A 161 -22.49 1.36 8.04
N PHE A 162 -22.08 0.65 6.99
CA PHE A 162 -20.90 0.95 6.17
C PHE A 162 -21.34 1.06 4.71
N ASN A 163 -20.88 2.09 4.00
CA ASN A 163 -21.22 2.20 2.58
C ASN A 163 -20.42 1.15 1.77
N LYS A 164 -20.97 0.74 0.63
CA LYS A 164 -20.32 -0.24 -0.25
C LYS A 164 -19.17 0.41 -1.03
N LYS A 165 -18.15 -0.40 -1.31
CA LYS A 165 -17.11 -0.15 -2.30
C LYS A 165 -17.27 -1.12 -3.46
N GLN A 166 -16.70 -0.77 -4.60
CA GLN A 166 -16.57 -1.65 -5.74
C GLN A 166 -15.09 -1.87 -6.00
N PHE A 167 -14.74 -3.12 -6.33
CA PHE A 167 -13.42 -3.46 -6.81
C PHE A 167 -13.10 -2.67 -8.09
N LEU A 168 -11.88 -2.14 -8.18
CA LEU A 168 -11.40 -1.39 -9.34
C LEU A 168 -10.08 -1.97 -9.82
N PHE A 169 -9.97 -2.22 -11.12
CA PHE A 169 -8.72 -2.65 -11.76
C PHE A 169 -8.21 -1.52 -12.65
N GLN A 170 -6.99 -1.03 -12.39
CA GLN A 170 -6.38 0.07 -13.12
C GLN A 170 -5.00 -0.32 -13.67
N PRO A 171 -4.89 -0.67 -14.96
CA PRO A 171 -3.61 -0.81 -15.61
C PRO A 171 -3.03 0.58 -15.93
N LEU A 172 -1.75 0.76 -15.61
CA LEU A 172 -0.97 1.96 -15.78
C LEU A 172 0.17 1.68 -16.76
N TYR A 173 0.52 2.66 -17.58
CA TYR A 173 1.61 2.53 -18.55
C TYR A 173 2.65 3.61 -18.33
N SER A 174 3.92 3.23 -18.21
CA SER A 174 5.00 4.20 -18.06
C SER A 174 5.15 5.08 -19.30
N ALA A 175 5.22 6.40 -19.12
CA ALA A 175 5.50 7.35 -20.21
C ALA A 175 6.92 7.19 -20.79
N TYR A 176 7.88 6.79 -19.95
CA TYR A 176 9.31 6.64 -20.29
C TYR A 176 9.77 5.19 -20.07
N PRO A 177 9.42 4.29 -20.99
CA PRO A 177 9.92 2.91 -21.00
C PRO A 177 11.46 2.93 -21.04
N PRO A 178 12.17 2.07 -20.29
CA PRO A 178 13.61 1.92 -20.47
C PRO A 178 13.90 1.55 -21.94
N ALA A 179 14.91 2.18 -22.54
CA ALA A 179 15.28 1.95 -23.93
C ALA A 179 15.47 0.43 -24.21
N LYS A 180 14.95 -0.06 -25.34
CA LYS A 180 15.23 -1.42 -25.83
C LYS A 180 16.76 -1.58 -25.91
N ASN A 181 17.32 -2.40 -25.02
CA ASN A 181 18.74 -2.78 -24.94
C ASN A 181 19.74 -1.70 -24.50
N SER A 182 19.99 -1.66 -23.19
CA SER A 182 21.28 -1.23 -22.61
C SER A 182 21.95 -2.43 -21.91
N ARG A 183 22.09 -3.56 -22.59
CA ARG A 183 23.14 -4.53 -22.25
C ARG A 183 24.41 -4.05 -22.94
N ARG A 184 25.31 -3.46 -22.16
CA ARG A 184 26.65 -3.07 -22.61
C ARG A 184 27.31 -4.28 -23.29
N ASN A 185 27.55 -4.17 -24.59
CA ASN A 185 28.34 -5.12 -25.36
C ASN A 185 29.76 -5.17 -24.79
N VAL A 186 30.10 -6.25 -24.08
CA VAL A 186 31.50 -6.56 -23.69
C VAL A 186 32.03 -7.81 -24.39
N PHE A 187 31.21 -8.52 -25.18
CA PHE A 187 31.67 -9.71 -25.90
C PHE A 187 31.24 -9.66 -27.37
N ALA A 188 32.01 -8.92 -28.18
CA ALA A 188 31.82 -8.85 -29.64
C ALA A 188 32.40 -10.05 -30.41
N ASN A 189 33.06 -11.03 -29.76
CA ASN A 189 33.78 -12.11 -30.47
C ASN A 189 33.37 -13.54 -30.06
N ALA A 190 32.10 -13.79 -29.77
CA ALA A 190 31.55 -15.15 -29.56
C ALA A 190 30.13 -15.30 -30.15
N VAL A 191 29.96 -14.85 -31.40
CA VAL A 191 28.68 -14.36 -31.92
C VAL A 191 27.71 -15.46 -32.38
N ASP A 192 28.13 -16.68 -32.72
CA ASP A 192 27.18 -17.67 -33.25
C ASP A 192 26.65 -18.68 -32.21
N TYR A 193 27.45 -19.08 -31.23
CA TYR A 193 26.97 -19.96 -30.15
C TYR A 193 26.09 -19.22 -29.13
N LEU A 194 26.38 -17.93 -28.88
CA LEU A 194 25.55 -17.10 -27.99
C LEU A 194 24.29 -16.58 -28.68
N ARG A 195 24.21 -16.56 -30.02
CA ARG A 195 23.00 -16.12 -30.74
C ARG A 195 21.79 -17.00 -30.44
N SER A 196 21.96 -18.32 -30.36
CA SER A 196 20.86 -19.24 -30.03
C SER A 196 20.39 -19.07 -28.59
N PHE A 197 21.30 -18.90 -27.63
CA PHE A 197 20.95 -18.62 -26.23
C PHE A 197 20.31 -17.24 -26.05
N VAL A 198 20.83 -16.21 -26.72
CA VAL A 198 20.24 -14.86 -26.70
C VAL A 198 18.87 -14.86 -27.36
N GLN A 199 18.71 -15.50 -28.53
CA GLN A 199 17.41 -15.61 -29.22
C GLN A 199 16.39 -16.37 -28.37
N ASN A 200 16.79 -17.48 -27.73
CA ASN A 200 15.92 -18.28 -26.87
C ASN A 200 15.49 -17.49 -25.61
N GLU A 201 16.42 -16.80 -24.94
CA GLU A 201 16.09 -15.94 -23.80
C GLU A 201 15.20 -14.75 -24.18
N THR A 202 15.42 -14.15 -25.36
CA THR A 202 14.54 -13.09 -25.87
C THR A 202 13.15 -13.60 -26.27
N SER A 203 13.05 -14.83 -26.79
CA SER A 203 11.76 -15.46 -27.11
C SER A 203 10.95 -15.71 -25.84
N LYS A 204 11.56 -16.36 -24.84
CA LYS A 204 10.93 -16.62 -23.54
C LYS A 204 10.48 -15.33 -22.83
N HIS A 205 11.27 -14.27 -22.91
CA HIS A 205 10.89 -12.97 -22.35
C HIS A 205 9.69 -12.35 -23.09
N THR A 206 9.68 -12.42 -24.41
CA THR A 206 8.57 -11.91 -25.24
C THR A 206 7.28 -12.68 -24.95
N GLU A 207 7.37 -14.02 -24.86
CA GLU A 207 6.24 -14.90 -24.51
C GLU A 207 5.64 -14.53 -23.14
N LYS A 208 6.47 -14.29 -22.12
CA LYS A 208 6.02 -13.84 -20.79
C LYS A 208 5.29 -12.50 -20.84
N LEU A 209 5.84 -11.52 -21.58
CA LEU A 209 5.19 -10.22 -21.75
C LEU A 209 3.85 -10.34 -22.48
N THR A 210 3.76 -11.21 -23.50
CA THR A 210 2.50 -11.50 -24.20
C THR A 210 1.47 -12.12 -23.25
N ALA A 211 1.88 -13.06 -22.40
CA ALA A 211 1.00 -13.69 -21.41
C ALA A 211 0.46 -12.66 -20.38
N ILE A 212 1.32 -11.77 -19.86
CA ILE A 212 0.90 -10.67 -18.97
C ILE A 212 -0.11 -9.77 -19.67
N ARG A 213 0.18 -9.37 -20.93
CA ARG A 213 -0.72 -8.54 -21.72
C ARG A 213 -2.09 -9.19 -21.89
N GLN A 214 -2.12 -10.47 -22.27
CA GLN A 214 -3.37 -11.23 -22.42
C GLN A 214 -4.17 -11.30 -21.11
N ALA A 215 -3.49 -11.56 -19.98
CA ALA A 215 -4.13 -11.57 -18.67
C ALA A 215 -4.73 -10.20 -18.32
N ILE A 216 -3.98 -9.11 -18.50
CA ILE A 216 -4.46 -7.74 -18.25
C ILE A 216 -5.66 -7.41 -19.15
N THR A 217 -5.58 -7.71 -20.45
CA THR A 217 -6.67 -7.46 -21.40
C THR A 217 -7.93 -8.25 -21.01
N GLY A 218 -7.79 -9.52 -20.58
CA GLY A 218 -8.90 -10.31 -20.07
C GLY A 218 -9.53 -9.70 -18.81
N LEU A 219 -8.73 -9.20 -17.88
CA LEU A 219 -9.21 -8.53 -16.67
C LEU A 219 -9.96 -7.23 -16.96
N GLN A 220 -9.51 -6.45 -17.94
CA GLN A 220 -10.21 -5.24 -18.39
C GLN A 220 -11.57 -5.55 -19.02
N ALA A 221 -11.67 -6.64 -19.80
CA ALA A 221 -12.93 -7.04 -20.43
C ALA A 221 -14.00 -7.44 -19.40
N HIS A 222 -13.60 -8.00 -18.25
CA HIS A 222 -14.50 -8.44 -17.18
C HIS A 222 -14.79 -7.39 -16.10
N ASN A 223 -14.20 -6.19 -16.18
CA ASN A 223 -14.43 -5.11 -15.22
C ASN A 223 -14.84 -3.81 -15.94
N PRO A 224 -16.12 -3.68 -16.36
CA PRO A 224 -16.59 -2.57 -17.20
C PRO A 224 -16.73 -1.23 -16.46
N ALA A 225 -16.20 -1.09 -15.24
CA ALA A 225 -16.16 0.20 -14.57
C ALA A 225 -15.36 1.21 -15.44
N GLU A 226 -15.88 2.44 -15.55
CA GLU A 226 -15.50 3.53 -16.48
C GLU A 226 -14.02 4.00 -16.48
N SER A 227 -13.08 3.24 -15.93
CA SER A 227 -11.64 3.57 -15.88
C SER A 227 -10.75 2.68 -16.76
N SER A 228 -11.33 2.04 -17.78
CA SER A 228 -10.61 1.39 -18.89
C SER A 228 -9.91 2.37 -19.84
N ALA A 229 -9.97 3.69 -19.55
CA ALA A 229 -9.13 4.68 -20.20
C ALA A 229 -7.65 4.43 -19.87
N LEU A 230 -6.84 4.39 -20.92
CA LEU A 230 -5.40 4.21 -20.86
C LEU A 230 -4.78 5.33 -20.00
N LEU A 231 -4.40 5.02 -18.76
CA LEU A 231 -3.77 6.00 -17.87
C LEU A 231 -2.25 5.87 -18.00
N ILE A 232 -1.66 6.84 -18.69
CA ILE A 232 -0.21 7.07 -18.70
C ILE A 232 0.05 8.16 -17.66
N PRO A 233 0.59 7.84 -16.47
CA PRO A 233 1.12 8.87 -15.60
C PRO A 233 2.23 9.59 -16.37
N SER A 234 1.96 10.83 -16.77
CA SER A 234 2.91 11.68 -17.47
C SER A 234 3.31 12.81 -16.52
N PRO A 235 4.54 13.35 -16.58
CA PRO A 235 4.96 14.48 -15.75
C PRO A 235 4.16 15.78 -15.98
N ASP A 236 2.99 15.71 -16.63
CA ASP A 236 1.97 16.72 -16.47
C ASP A 236 1.64 16.92 -14.97
N HIS A 237 1.18 18.11 -14.63
CA HIS A 237 0.99 18.52 -13.25
C HIS A 237 -0.11 17.73 -12.49
N ARG A 238 -0.67 16.64 -13.05
CA ARG A 238 -1.77 15.86 -12.45
C ARG A 238 -1.41 14.42 -12.06
N HIS A 239 -0.50 13.74 -12.76
CA HIS A 239 -0.18 12.31 -12.52
C HIS A 239 1.33 12.01 -12.51
N TYR A 240 1.95 11.91 -11.34
CA TYR A 240 3.40 11.70 -11.22
C TYR A 240 3.81 10.22 -11.17
N PHE A 241 4.95 9.91 -11.80
CA PHE A 241 5.62 8.61 -11.75
C PHE A 241 7.15 8.78 -11.78
N ASP A 242 7.86 8.07 -10.90
CA ASP A 242 9.33 8.00 -10.86
C ASP A 242 9.82 6.58 -10.53
N THR A 243 10.69 6.03 -11.40
CA THR A 243 11.35 4.72 -11.19
C THR A 243 12.44 4.76 -10.12
N ALA A 244 12.90 5.95 -9.74
CA ALA A 244 13.93 6.21 -8.75
C ALA A 244 13.38 6.97 -7.54
N MET A 245 12.12 6.73 -7.18
CA MET A 245 11.46 7.39 -6.05
C MET A 245 12.22 7.19 -4.72
N LEU A 246 12.61 8.30 -4.09
CA LEU A 246 13.31 8.34 -2.81
C LEU A 246 12.43 8.98 -1.74
N MET A 247 12.06 8.24 -0.69
CA MET A 247 11.39 8.83 0.46
C MET A 247 12.39 9.58 1.37
N PRO A 248 11.98 10.68 2.02
CA PRO A 248 10.82 11.52 1.69
C PRO A 248 11.09 12.52 0.55
N LYS A 249 12.32 12.59 0.03
CA LYS A 249 12.78 13.66 -0.88
C LYS A 249 11.93 13.82 -2.14
N SER A 250 11.60 12.73 -2.83
CA SER A 250 10.79 12.77 -4.05
C SER A 250 9.39 13.31 -3.77
N TYR A 251 8.75 12.87 -2.68
CA TYR A 251 7.41 13.34 -2.32
C TYR A 251 7.39 14.79 -1.83
N LEU A 252 8.42 15.23 -1.09
CA LEU A 252 8.60 16.64 -0.75
C LEU A 252 8.77 17.55 -1.98
N LYS A 253 9.37 17.04 -3.05
CA LYS A 253 9.48 17.77 -4.32
C LYS A 253 8.11 17.84 -5.02
N GLN A 254 7.36 16.74 -5.02
CA GLN A 254 6.04 16.65 -5.65
C GLN A 254 4.99 17.54 -4.97
N THR A 255 5.01 17.63 -3.64
CA THR A 255 4.08 18.52 -2.91
C THR A 255 4.29 19.99 -3.25
N LYS A 256 5.50 20.39 -3.65
CA LYS A 256 5.79 21.75 -4.14
C LYS A 256 5.33 21.99 -5.58
N SER A 257 5.28 20.94 -6.42
CA SER A 257 4.86 21.05 -7.83
C SER A 257 3.35 20.98 -8.05
N ASN A 258 2.54 20.97 -6.97
CA ASN A 258 1.08 20.82 -7.00
C ASN A 258 0.57 19.55 -7.71
N SER A 259 1.40 18.52 -7.80
CA SER A 259 0.99 17.22 -8.36
C SER A 259 0.00 16.54 -7.40
N GLY A 260 -1.18 16.19 -7.93
CA GLY A 260 -2.28 15.65 -7.13
C GLY A 260 -2.19 14.14 -6.89
N ASN A 261 -1.73 13.36 -7.87
CA ASN A 261 -1.72 11.89 -7.81
C ASN A 261 -0.31 11.33 -8.10
N ASP A 262 0.12 10.33 -7.34
CA ASP A 262 1.40 9.61 -7.49
C ASP A 262 1.17 8.10 -7.66
N TYR A 263 1.94 7.50 -8.57
CA TYR A 263 1.94 6.06 -8.85
C TYR A 263 3.34 5.44 -8.68
N SER A 264 4.21 6.10 -7.91
CA SER A 264 5.64 5.73 -7.79
C SER A 264 5.90 4.78 -6.61
N MET A 265 4.92 4.57 -5.73
CA MET A 265 5.08 3.71 -4.55
C MET A 265 4.88 2.23 -4.89
N TYR A 266 5.97 1.58 -5.33
CA TYR A 266 6.09 0.14 -5.50
C TYR A 266 7.52 -0.32 -5.21
N TYR A 267 7.75 -1.63 -5.20
CA TYR A 267 9.08 -2.22 -5.25
C TYR A 267 9.41 -2.67 -6.68
N LYS A 268 10.59 -2.28 -7.17
CA LYS A 268 11.00 -2.52 -8.56
C LYS A 268 11.12 -4.01 -8.90
N ASN A 269 11.58 -4.82 -7.97
CA ASN A 269 11.94 -6.22 -8.18
C ASN A 269 11.13 -7.19 -7.32
N GLN A 270 10.12 -6.71 -6.59
CA GLN A 270 9.33 -7.50 -5.66
C GLN A 270 7.84 -7.14 -5.82
N PRO A 271 6.99 -8.06 -6.28
CA PRO A 271 5.55 -7.88 -6.24
C PRO A 271 5.06 -7.72 -4.80
N GLY A 272 4.10 -6.84 -4.57
CA GLY A 272 3.47 -6.60 -3.27
C GLY A 272 3.13 -5.14 -2.99
N PHE A 273 2.40 -4.92 -1.89
CA PHE A 273 1.88 -3.63 -1.46
C PHE A 273 2.91 -2.92 -0.56
N ARG A 274 3.73 -2.04 -1.15
CA ARG A 274 4.78 -1.31 -0.41
C ARG A 274 4.25 -0.48 0.78
N ALA A 275 3.03 0.04 0.71
CA ALA A 275 2.36 0.72 1.83
C ALA A 275 1.45 -0.19 2.67
N GLY A 276 1.38 -1.49 2.39
CA GLY A 276 0.49 -2.43 3.07
C GLY A 276 -0.99 -2.24 2.75
N THR A 277 -1.32 -1.44 1.73
CA THR A 277 -2.68 -1.12 1.31
C THR A 277 -2.79 -1.14 -0.21
N CYS A 278 -3.98 -1.47 -0.70
CA CYS A 278 -4.39 -1.29 -2.09
C CYS A 278 -5.32 -0.06 -2.27
N SER A 279 -5.85 0.50 -1.17
CA SER A 279 -6.66 1.72 -1.20
C SER A 279 -5.78 2.97 -1.38
N PRO A 280 -6.15 3.91 -2.28
CA PRO A 280 -5.47 5.20 -2.41
C PRO A 280 -5.52 6.03 -1.13
N PHE A 281 -4.45 6.77 -0.84
CA PHE A 281 -4.34 7.53 0.40
C PHE A 281 -3.57 8.83 0.18
N ALA A 282 -3.89 9.86 0.96
CA ALA A 282 -3.07 11.06 0.99
C ALA A 282 -1.75 10.78 1.73
N TRP A 283 -0.61 11.13 1.16
CA TRP A 283 0.68 10.96 1.81
C TRP A 283 0.77 11.82 3.08
N TYR A 284 1.33 11.25 4.16
CA TYR A 284 1.60 11.92 5.41
C TYR A 284 3.09 12.30 5.51
N ASP A 285 3.37 13.59 5.57
CA ASP A 285 4.72 14.07 5.77
C ASP A 285 5.07 14.00 7.27
N LEU A 286 5.91 13.02 7.65
CA LEU A 286 6.35 12.84 9.03
C LEU A 286 7.19 14.01 9.57
N GLN A 287 7.91 14.75 8.71
CA GLN A 287 8.73 15.88 9.16
C GLN A 287 7.87 17.07 9.56
N LEU A 288 6.77 17.28 8.84
CA LEU A 288 5.79 18.33 9.13
C LEU A 288 4.63 17.86 10.02
N ASP A 289 4.61 16.56 10.37
CA ASP A 289 3.55 15.87 11.11
C ASP A 289 2.16 16.20 10.53
N LYS A 290 2.03 16.11 9.19
CA LYS A 290 0.88 16.64 8.46
C LYS A 290 0.50 15.81 7.24
N LYS A 291 -0.80 15.58 7.09
CA LYS A 291 -1.41 15.06 5.85
C LYS A 291 -1.25 16.05 4.70
N THR A 292 -0.71 15.59 3.58
CA THR A 292 -0.52 16.40 2.37
C THR A 292 -1.70 16.29 1.40
N ARG A 293 -1.63 16.98 0.25
CA ARG A 293 -2.61 16.84 -0.85
C ARG A 293 -2.19 15.81 -1.90
N LEU A 294 -0.98 15.26 -1.78
CA LEU A 294 -0.47 14.24 -2.70
C LEU A 294 -1.17 12.92 -2.42
N ILE A 295 -1.95 12.42 -3.38
CA ILE A 295 -2.66 11.15 -3.30
C ILE A 295 -1.78 10.06 -3.89
N VAL A 296 -1.42 9.07 -3.08
CA VAL A 296 -0.66 7.89 -3.48
C VAL A 296 -1.62 6.80 -3.92
N HIS A 297 -1.41 6.28 -5.13
CA HIS A 297 -2.04 5.09 -5.65
C HIS A 297 -1.06 3.92 -5.56
N PRO A 298 -1.20 3.03 -4.55
CA PRO A 298 -0.22 1.99 -4.28
C PRO A 298 -0.18 0.96 -5.42
N VAL A 299 0.92 0.94 -6.16
CA VAL A 299 1.13 0.00 -7.27
C VAL A 299 1.52 -1.36 -6.69
N ALA A 300 0.70 -2.38 -6.96
CA ALA A 300 0.86 -3.72 -6.40
C ALA A 300 2.01 -4.48 -7.07
N THR A 301 2.18 -4.32 -8.38
CA THR A 301 3.27 -4.97 -9.11
C THR A 301 3.54 -4.29 -10.46
N THR A 302 4.67 -4.68 -11.06
CA THR A 302 5.06 -4.29 -12.42
C THR A 302 5.39 -5.52 -13.26
N ASP A 303 5.38 -5.36 -14.58
CA ASP A 303 5.93 -6.38 -15.49
C ASP A 303 7.38 -6.76 -15.13
N MET A 304 8.24 -5.79 -14.83
CA MET A 304 9.64 -6.05 -14.43
C MET A 304 9.76 -6.84 -13.13
N ALA A 305 8.93 -6.54 -12.12
CA ALA A 305 8.94 -7.25 -10.84
C ALA A 305 8.47 -8.71 -11.01
N LEU A 306 7.55 -8.95 -11.94
CA LEU A 306 7.02 -10.26 -12.26
C LEU A 306 8.01 -11.13 -13.08
N LEU A 307 8.77 -10.52 -13.99
CA LEU A 307 9.67 -11.21 -14.93
C LEU A 307 10.90 -11.87 -14.29
N HIS A 308 11.22 -11.55 -13.04
CA HIS A 308 12.47 -11.92 -12.37
C HIS A 308 12.65 -13.44 -12.19
N ASN A 309 13.27 -14.12 -13.17
CA ASN A 309 13.65 -15.55 -13.16
C ASN A 309 12.51 -16.56 -12.89
N LYS A 310 11.24 -16.20 -13.12
CA LYS A 310 10.07 -17.08 -12.95
C LYS A 310 9.65 -17.75 -14.25
N SER A 311 8.97 -18.89 -14.20
CA SER A 311 8.24 -19.43 -15.36
C SER A 311 7.01 -18.55 -15.65
N THR A 312 6.47 -18.63 -16.86
CA THR A 312 5.24 -17.90 -17.23
C THR A 312 4.07 -18.28 -16.31
N GLU A 313 3.96 -19.56 -15.94
CA GLU A 313 2.92 -20.07 -15.05
C GLU A 313 3.02 -19.48 -13.63
N THR A 314 4.21 -19.52 -13.01
CA THR A 314 4.42 -18.96 -11.67
C THR A 314 4.14 -17.46 -11.64
N LEU A 315 4.46 -16.77 -12.72
CA LEU A 315 4.21 -15.33 -12.86
C LEU A 315 2.70 -15.03 -12.88
N LEU A 316 1.94 -15.75 -13.71
CA LEU A 316 0.49 -15.58 -13.81
C LEU A 316 -0.22 -15.97 -12.51
N LEU A 317 0.25 -17.03 -11.84
CA LEU A 317 -0.25 -17.42 -10.52
C LEU A 317 -0.10 -16.28 -9.51
N GLN A 318 1.11 -15.72 -9.40
CA GLN A 318 1.36 -14.61 -8.46
C GLN A 318 0.53 -13.37 -8.79
N LEU A 319 0.36 -13.05 -10.08
CA LEU A 319 -0.50 -11.95 -10.50
C LEU A 319 -1.96 -12.18 -10.08
N ASN A 320 -2.47 -13.40 -10.27
CA ASN A 320 -3.83 -13.77 -9.87
C ASN A 320 -4.02 -13.74 -8.36
N GLU A 321 -3.05 -14.25 -7.59
CA GLU A 321 -3.09 -14.20 -6.12
C GLU A 321 -3.19 -12.76 -5.60
N LEU A 322 -2.32 -11.86 -6.09
CA LEU A 322 -2.37 -10.45 -5.74
C LEU A 322 -3.72 -9.81 -6.10
N LEU A 323 -4.26 -10.14 -7.27
CA LEU A 323 -5.55 -9.64 -7.73
C LEU A 323 -6.69 -10.12 -6.84
N ASP A 324 -6.70 -11.40 -6.49
CA ASP A 324 -7.74 -12.01 -5.67
C ASP A 324 -7.72 -11.46 -4.24
N HIS A 325 -6.54 -11.18 -3.68
CA HIS A 325 -6.41 -10.45 -2.42
C HIS A 325 -7.06 -9.06 -2.47
N VAL A 326 -6.91 -8.32 -3.59
CA VAL A 326 -7.55 -7.00 -3.74
C VAL A 326 -9.06 -7.11 -3.96
N LYS A 327 -9.52 -8.11 -4.72
CA LYS A 327 -10.96 -8.37 -4.89
C LYS A 327 -11.63 -8.70 -3.56
N LEU A 328 -10.99 -9.51 -2.71
CA LEU A 328 -11.50 -9.88 -1.38
C LEU A 328 -11.82 -8.65 -0.53
N VAL A 329 -11.02 -7.59 -0.66
CA VAL A 329 -11.20 -6.33 0.08
C VAL A 329 -11.98 -5.26 -0.68
N ASN A 330 -12.47 -5.57 -1.90
CA ASN A 330 -13.09 -4.60 -2.82
C ASN A 330 -12.21 -3.33 -3.00
N GLY A 331 -10.91 -3.55 -3.16
CA GLY A 331 -9.91 -2.51 -3.27
C GLY A 331 -9.59 -2.09 -4.71
N HIS A 332 -8.50 -1.34 -4.87
CA HIS A 332 -8.01 -0.90 -6.18
C HIS A 332 -6.73 -1.66 -6.54
N PHE A 333 -6.74 -2.37 -7.66
CA PHE A 333 -5.57 -3.09 -8.15
C PHE A 333 -4.85 -2.24 -9.20
N TYR A 334 -3.70 -1.69 -8.83
CA TYR A 334 -2.84 -0.92 -9.72
C TYR A 334 -1.70 -1.79 -10.25
N PHE A 335 -1.72 -2.05 -11.55
CA PHE A 335 -0.64 -2.71 -12.28
C PHE A 335 0.12 -1.68 -13.10
N LEU A 336 1.45 -1.68 -13.05
CA LEU A 336 2.26 -0.77 -13.87
C LEU A 336 3.10 -1.52 -14.90
N SER A 337 2.82 -1.26 -16.17
CA SER A 337 3.63 -1.70 -17.30
C SER A 337 4.81 -0.74 -17.51
N LEU A 338 6.03 -1.22 -17.30
CA LEU A 338 7.27 -0.49 -17.60
C LEU A 338 7.78 -0.78 -19.02
N CYS A 339 7.40 -1.92 -19.60
CA CYS A 339 7.72 -2.30 -20.97
C CYS A 339 6.72 -1.71 -21.98
N ASN A 340 7.22 -1.30 -23.14
CA ASN A 340 6.38 -0.76 -24.22
C ASN A 340 5.45 -1.77 -24.87
N ASP A 341 5.84 -3.05 -24.87
CA ASP A 341 5.20 -4.08 -25.71
C ASP A 341 3.80 -4.51 -25.18
N ILE A 342 3.42 -4.08 -23.97
CA ILE A 342 2.12 -4.35 -23.33
C ILE A 342 1.07 -3.25 -23.66
N ARG A 343 1.47 -2.08 -24.18
CA ARG A 343 0.51 -1.00 -24.48
C ARG A 343 -0.54 -1.46 -25.51
N PRO A 344 -1.84 -1.25 -25.27
CA PRO A 344 -2.87 -1.39 -26.30
C PRO A 344 -2.48 -0.50 -27.49
N GLN A 345 -2.56 -1.06 -28.71
CA GLN A 345 -2.33 -0.31 -29.94
C GLN A 345 -3.54 0.55 -30.27
#